data_AF-A5DNB3-F1
#
_entry.id   AF-A5DNB3-F1
#
_cell.length_a   1.000
_cell.length_b   1.000
_cell.length_c   1.000
_cell.angle_alpha   90.00
_cell.angle_beta   90.00
_cell.angle_gamma   90.00
#
_symmetry.space_group_name_H-M   'P 1'
#
loop_
_entity.id
_entity.type
_entity.pdbx_description
1 polymer ?
#
loop_
_entity_poly.entity_id
_entity_poly.type
_entity_poly.pdbx_seq_one_letter_code
_entity_poly.pdbx_strand_id
1 'polypeptide(L)'
;MPGASSSTVAQMKSEASMAEETTSEDTPHSNPNVPDSESATRLAPLHPIRKEVETTTTFHPSISALTQGFVRYLREPRFQAPLSLEELKVLFNSFYDDLNGLAINVYTQSNSSKKRLIAQSDHFNAHPHHYDYLLAIANYSSSSIKLSKRTDNESLMQLRVFNYYKYLTVAKALECAHTELFSASTSPDGSSLHEKLQRFDHHDIVFQEFLDDKLEAMKNIPFEAFSEGDPYPLVDKQEEIQMLSRLLASVKEKVTPREKLNVVVHLQQRLITLLSECSAGKTSKDVSADHLLPILIHFLVCHGSGCDLYLTFMFIKNFLNLLDPTGIDPQHFTTHSSFSNYAPETRSVIHKKRARKSLFECLNLNLDDTEHPVKDFDFFDSDKETCSTPSSRVP
;
A
#
# COMPACT_ATOMS: atom_id res chain seq x y z
N MET A 1 -45.94 47.41 13.25
CA MET A 1 -45.83 48.74 12.60
C MET A 1 -44.50 49.38 13.01
N PRO A 2 -43.88 50.20 12.15
CA PRO A 2 -42.49 50.62 12.29
C PRO A 2 -42.31 51.92 13.09
N GLY A 3 -41.05 52.19 13.48
CA GLY A 3 -40.57 53.50 13.88
C GLY A 3 -39.13 53.67 13.39
N ALA A 4 -38.89 54.64 12.51
CA ALA A 4 -37.59 54.83 11.86
C ALA A 4 -37.25 56.33 11.70
N SER A 5 -36.13 56.74 12.27
CA SER A 5 -35.41 58.00 12.02
C SER A 5 -34.03 57.93 12.72
N SER A 6 -32.90 58.52 12.30
CA SER A 6 -32.38 59.13 11.04
C SER A 6 -31.65 60.46 11.32
N SER A 7 -30.31 60.40 11.38
CA SER A 7 -29.30 61.41 10.97
C SER A 7 -27.91 60.71 10.91
N THR A 8 -26.85 61.05 10.15
CA THR A 8 -26.45 62.09 9.16
C THR A 8 -25.56 63.27 9.63
N VAL A 9 -24.41 63.45 8.93
CA VAL A 9 -23.52 64.64 8.82
C VAL A 9 -22.65 64.99 10.07
N ALA A 10 -21.39 65.45 10.01
CA ALA A 10 -20.47 65.99 8.97
C ALA A 10 -19.02 65.40 9.11
N GLN A 11 -18.11 65.34 8.10
CA GLN A 11 -17.18 66.38 7.56
C GLN A 11 -16.21 67.01 8.60
N MET A 12 -14.94 67.41 8.30
CA MET A 12 -14.27 67.78 7.03
C MET A 12 -12.71 67.82 7.13
N LYS A 13 -11.96 67.60 6.00
CA LYS A 13 -10.63 68.14 5.53
C LYS A 13 -9.40 68.30 6.48
N SER A 14 -8.13 68.47 6.05
CA SER A 14 -7.42 68.64 4.74
C SER A 14 -6.13 67.76 4.72
N GLU A 15 -5.41 67.40 3.64
CA GLU A 15 -5.21 67.91 2.24
C GLU A 15 -3.98 68.87 2.07
N ALA A 16 -3.23 68.75 0.95
CA ALA A 16 -2.03 69.50 0.47
C ALA A 16 -0.60 69.09 0.96
N SER A 17 0.52 69.15 0.19
CA SER A 17 0.75 69.35 -1.27
C SER A 17 2.26 69.28 -1.72
N MET A 18 2.59 68.53 -2.80
CA MET A 18 3.66 68.70 -3.85
C MET A 18 5.17 68.88 -3.42
N ALA A 19 6.22 68.81 -4.27
CA ALA A 19 6.38 68.72 -5.76
C ALA A 19 7.71 68.02 -6.22
N GLU A 20 7.74 67.56 -7.49
CA GLU A 20 8.81 67.57 -8.56
C GLU A 20 10.32 67.34 -8.23
N GLU A 21 11.12 66.42 -8.83
CA GLU A 21 11.60 66.10 -10.24
C GLU A 21 13.09 66.57 -10.46
N THR A 22 13.98 66.20 -11.42
CA THR A 22 13.99 65.56 -12.79
C THR A 22 15.32 64.78 -13.12
N THR A 23 15.33 63.96 -14.21
CA THR A 23 16.51 63.54 -15.08
C THR A 23 17.67 62.67 -14.50
N SER A 24 18.48 61.90 -15.26
CA SER A 24 18.60 61.56 -16.72
C SER A 24 19.30 60.18 -16.94
N GLU A 25 19.39 59.72 -18.20
CA GLU A 25 19.94 58.42 -18.66
C GLU A 25 21.49 58.34 -18.71
N ASP A 26 22.06 57.11 -18.65
CA ASP A 26 23.13 56.66 -19.58
C ASP A 26 23.40 55.12 -19.49
N THR A 27 24.04 54.51 -20.50
CA THR A 27 24.57 53.11 -20.45
C THR A 27 25.65 52.90 -21.52
N PRO A 28 26.76 52.17 -21.24
CA PRO A 28 26.86 50.82 -21.82
C PRO A 28 27.69 49.77 -21.03
N HIS A 29 27.37 48.49 -21.31
CA HIS A 29 28.18 47.26 -21.21
C HIS A 29 29.39 47.16 -20.23
N SER A 30 29.28 46.21 -19.30
CA SER A 30 30.29 45.13 -19.18
C SER A 30 29.74 43.86 -18.51
N ASN A 31 29.83 42.73 -19.23
CA ASN A 31 30.01 41.41 -18.60
C ASN A 31 31.52 41.25 -18.31
N PRO A 32 31.96 40.40 -17.34
CA PRO A 32 31.26 39.21 -16.86
C PRO A 32 31.16 39.03 -15.33
N ASN A 33 30.18 38.25 -14.89
CA ASN A 33 30.42 36.97 -14.21
C ASN A 33 29.12 36.19 -14.05
N VAL A 34 29.20 34.85 -14.14
CA VAL A 34 28.06 33.94 -13.93
C VAL A 34 27.98 33.58 -12.44
N PRO A 35 26.83 33.78 -11.77
CA PRO A 35 26.48 33.07 -10.55
C PRO A 35 25.63 31.83 -10.88
N ASP A 36 25.80 30.76 -10.10
CA ASP A 36 25.43 29.40 -10.50
C ASP A 36 23.93 29.13 -10.66
N SER A 37 23.59 28.49 -11.78
CA SER A 37 22.23 28.05 -12.14
C SER A 37 21.86 26.69 -11.52
N GLU A 38 22.05 26.52 -10.20
CA GLU A 38 21.70 25.27 -9.47
C GLU A 38 20.65 25.44 -8.37
N SER A 39 20.11 26.65 -8.15
CA SER A 39 19.08 26.94 -7.14
C SER A 39 17.65 26.51 -7.52
N ALA A 40 17.50 25.36 -8.20
CA ALA A 40 16.24 24.84 -8.74
C ALA A 40 15.82 23.49 -8.12
N THR A 41 15.43 23.54 -6.84
CA THR A 41 14.45 22.67 -6.14
C THR A 41 14.31 21.20 -6.58
N ARG A 42 15.43 20.46 -6.74
CA ARG A 42 15.38 19.00 -6.91
C ARG A 42 15.24 18.31 -5.56
N LEU A 43 14.01 17.95 -5.22
CA LEU A 43 13.68 17.12 -4.06
C LEU A 43 14.50 15.82 -4.05
N ALA A 44 14.87 15.37 -2.87
CA ALA A 44 15.50 14.06 -2.71
C ALA A 44 14.58 12.95 -3.24
N PRO A 45 15.10 11.92 -3.94
CA PRO A 45 14.29 10.87 -4.54
C PRO A 45 13.44 10.15 -3.49
N LEU A 46 12.28 9.60 -3.90
CA LEU A 46 11.35 8.92 -2.99
C LEU A 46 11.70 7.44 -2.73
N HIS A 47 12.61 6.86 -3.52
CA HIS A 47 13.04 5.46 -3.38
C HIS A 47 13.68 5.13 -2.01
N PRO A 48 14.51 5.98 -1.37
CA PRO A 48 15.03 5.71 -0.03
C PRO A 48 13.91 5.65 1.03
N ILE A 49 12.92 6.54 0.97
CA ILE A 49 11.73 6.53 1.86
C ILE A 49 11.02 5.18 1.80
N ARG A 50 10.81 4.66 0.58
CA ARG A 50 10.19 3.33 0.39
C ARG A 50 11.03 2.22 1.03
N LYS A 51 12.34 2.23 0.80
CA LYS A 51 13.27 1.23 1.34
C LYS A 51 13.34 1.27 2.87
N GLU A 52 13.36 2.46 3.47
CA GLU A 52 13.34 2.70 4.92
C GLU A 52 12.12 2.00 5.57
N VAL A 53 10.92 2.23 5.01
CA VAL A 53 9.69 1.57 5.48
C VAL A 53 9.74 0.06 5.23
N GLU A 54 10.20 -0.40 4.07
CA GLU A 54 10.30 -1.84 3.76
C GLU A 54 11.22 -2.58 4.75
N THR A 55 12.28 -1.93 5.25
CA THR A 55 13.17 -2.46 6.31
C THR A 55 12.64 -2.30 7.75
N THR A 56 11.56 -1.56 7.96
CA THR A 56 11.01 -1.32 9.30
C THR A 56 10.26 -2.56 9.80
N THR A 57 10.73 -3.12 10.93
CA THR A 57 10.18 -4.34 11.55
C THR A 57 9.38 -4.10 12.83
N THR A 58 9.39 -2.87 13.37
CA THR A 58 8.69 -2.54 14.64
C THR A 58 7.63 -1.46 14.42
N PHE A 59 6.42 -1.75 14.90
CA PHE A 59 5.24 -0.90 14.74
C PHE A 59 4.59 -0.61 16.09
N HIS A 60 3.55 0.23 16.11
CA HIS A 60 2.96 0.67 17.37
C HIS A 60 2.38 -0.52 18.18
N PRO A 61 2.72 -0.68 19.48
CA PRO A 61 2.36 -1.89 20.24
C PRO A 61 0.87 -2.24 20.26
N SER A 62 -0.03 -1.25 20.13
CA SER A 62 -1.47 -1.47 20.01
C SER A 62 -1.86 -2.37 18.83
N ILE A 63 -1.11 -2.37 17.73
CA ILE A 63 -1.39 -3.17 16.53
C ILE A 63 -1.15 -4.65 16.84
N SER A 64 0.03 -5.00 17.35
CA SER A 64 0.33 -6.35 17.83
C SER A 64 -0.58 -6.78 18.98
N ALA A 65 -0.93 -5.87 19.90
CA ALA A 65 -1.88 -6.16 20.97
C ALA A 65 -3.29 -6.52 20.45
N LEU A 66 -3.76 -5.89 19.36
CA LEU A 66 -5.01 -6.24 18.68
C LEU A 66 -4.89 -7.61 18.00
N THR A 67 -3.81 -7.85 17.24
CA THR A 67 -3.51 -9.14 16.60
C THR A 67 -3.49 -10.28 17.63
N GLN A 68 -2.78 -10.10 18.74
CA GLN A 68 -2.72 -11.08 19.82
C GLN A 68 -4.05 -11.26 20.56
N GLY A 69 -4.87 -10.21 20.66
CA GLY A 69 -6.25 -10.30 21.13
C GLY A 69 -7.08 -11.23 20.23
N PHE A 70 -6.98 -11.08 18.91
CA PHE A 70 -7.68 -11.95 17.96
C PHE A 70 -7.13 -13.38 17.96
N VAL A 71 -5.82 -13.56 17.99
CA VAL A 71 -5.14 -14.86 18.14
C VAL A 71 -5.52 -15.59 19.44
N ARG A 72 -5.94 -14.88 20.50
CA ARG A 72 -6.49 -15.49 21.73
C ARG A 72 -7.97 -15.83 21.57
N TYR A 73 -8.76 -14.95 20.98
CA TYR A 73 -10.18 -15.18 20.68
C TYR A 73 -10.40 -16.46 19.84
N LEU A 74 -9.51 -16.72 18.87
CA LEU A 74 -9.51 -17.94 18.06
C LEU A 74 -9.12 -19.24 18.81
N ARG A 75 -8.72 -19.16 20.09
CA ARG A 75 -8.34 -20.33 20.94
C ARG A 75 -9.36 -20.66 22.03
N GLU A 76 -10.27 -19.73 22.35
CA GLU A 76 -11.35 -19.97 23.30
C GLU A 76 -12.33 -21.05 22.76
N PRO A 77 -13.17 -21.72 23.59
CA PRO A 77 -13.56 -23.13 23.38
C PRO A 77 -14.59 -23.43 22.26
N ARG A 78 -14.57 -22.69 21.16
CA ARG A 78 -15.33 -22.93 19.92
C ARG A 78 -14.99 -24.26 19.23
N PHE A 79 -13.95 -24.98 19.65
CA PHE A 79 -13.74 -26.38 19.25
C PHE A 79 -14.85 -27.34 19.73
N GLN A 80 -15.78 -26.89 20.58
CA GLN A 80 -17.02 -27.63 20.91
C GLN A 80 -18.18 -27.35 19.92
N ALA A 81 -18.05 -26.32 19.07
CA ALA A 81 -19.01 -25.94 18.03
C ALA A 81 -18.23 -25.27 16.88
N PRO A 82 -17.58 -26.05 16.00
CA PRO A 82 -16.66 -25.51 15.00
C PRO A 82 -17.37 -24.57 14.05
N LEU A 83 -16.78 -23.40 13.82
CA LEU A 83 -17.28 -22.40 12.88
C LEU A 83 -17.28 -22.95 11.45
N SER A 84 -18.29 -22.59 10.66
CA SER A 84 -18.21 -22.75 9.21
C SER A 84 -17.19 -21.80 8.60
N LEU A 85 -16.73 -22.12 7.38
CA LEU A 85 -15.78 -21.30 6.63
C LEU A 85 -16.30 -19.86 6.38
N GLU A 86 -17.61 -19.69 6.19
CA GLU A 86 -18.21 -18.36 5.99
C GLU A 86 -18.30 -17.56 7.29
N GLU A 87 -18.64 -18.17 8.43
CA GLU A 87 -18.60 -17.50 9.73
C GLU A 87 -17.17 -17.07 10.09
N LEU A 88 -16.18 -17.93 9.81
CA LEU A 88 -14.77 -17.63 10.02
C LEU A 88 -14.29 -16.48 9.12
N LYS A 89 -14.73 -16.44 7.85
CA LYS A 89 -14.50 -15.33 6.91
C LYS A 89 -15.14 -14.02 7.38
N VAL A 90 -16.38 -14.04 7.88
CA VAL A 90 -17.03 -12.88 8.51
C VAL A 90 -16.27 -12.39 9.75
N LEU A 91 -15.74 -13.32 10.55
CA LEU A 91 -14.93 -13.01 11.73
C LEU A 91 -13.59 -12.33 11.34
N PHE A 92 -12.91 -12.85 10.33
CA PHE A 92 -11.68 -12.26 9.79
C PHE A 92 -11.92 -10.86 9.19
N ASN A 93 -12.99 -10.68 8.42
CA ASN A 93 -13.37 -9.36 7.89
C ASN A 93 -13.64 -8.34 9.01
N SER A 94 -14.30 -8.77 10.10
CA SER A 94 -14.54 -7.92 11.27
C SER A 94 -13.23 -7.49 11.96
N PHE A 95 -12.27 -8.41 12.07
CA PHE A 95 -10.92 -8.10 12.55
C PHE A 95 -10.14 -7.19 11.61
N TYR A 96 -10.29 -7.34 10.28
CA TYR A 96 -9.64 -6.48 9.30
C TYR A 96 -10.17 -5.04 9.33
N ASP A 97 -11.47 -4.82 9.48
CA ASP A 97 -12.04 -3.48 9.71
C ASP A 97 -11.42 -2.82 10.97
N ASP A 98 -11.31 -3.56 12.07
CA ASP A 98 -10.68 -3.11 13.32
C ASP A 98 -9.19 -2.78 13.15
N LEU A 99 -8.43 -3.66 12.50
CA LEU A 99 -6.98 -3.54 12.29
C LEU A 99 -6.64 -2.39 11.33
N ASN A 100 -7.36 -2.29 10.21
CA ASN A 100 -7.22 -1.22 9.23
C ASN A 100 -7.54 0.14 9.88
N GLY A 101 -8.64 0.24 10.62
CA GLY A 101 -9.02 1.43 11.38
C GLY A 101 -7.97 1.84 12.43
N LEU A 102 -7.45 0.88 13.21
CA LEU A 102 -6.43 1.15 14.23
C LEU A 102 -5.10 1.60 13.63
N ALA A 103 -4.57 0.91 12.61
CA ALA A 103 -3.30 1.26 11.99
C ALA A 103 -3.35 2.68 11.40
N ILE A 104 -4.47 3.03 10.75
CA ILE A 104 -4.69 4.37 10.21
C ILE A 104 -4.86 5.40 11.34
N ASN A 105 -5.61 5.11 12.41
CA ASN A 105 -5.70 6.00 13.58
C ASN A 105 -4.33 6.33 14.17
N VAL A 106 -3.53 5.28 14.42
CA VAL A 106 -2.19 5.36 15.00
C VAL A 106 -1.26 6.27 14.19
N TYR A 107 -1.24 6.16 12.86
CA TYR A 107 -0.26 6.89 12.04
C TYR A 107 -0.81 8.19 11.40
N THR A 108 -2.14 8.38 11.34
CA THR A 108 -2.75 9.58 10.74
C THR A 108 -3.36 10.56 11.75
N GLN A 109 -3.83 10.10 12.91
CA GLN A 109 -4.50 10.97 13.88
C GLN A 109 -3.56 11.35 15.03
N SER A 110 -2.85 10.39 15.62
CA SER A 110 -1.93 10.64 16.75
C SER A 110 -0.78 11.59 16.39
N ASN A 111 -0.70 12.74 17.07
CA ASN A 111 0.38 13.70 16.87
C ASN A 111 1.73 13.21 17.44
N SER A 112 1.74 12.40 18.50
CA SER A 112 2.97 11.80 19.01
C SER A 112 3.55 10.77 18.03
N SER A 113 2.69 10.01 17.35
CA SER A 113 3.11 9.10 16.27
C SER A 113 3.67 9.87 15.07
N LYS A 114 3.02 10.97 14.63
CA LYS A 114 3.52 11.80 13.52
C LYS A 114 4.91 12.35 13.81
N LYS A 115 5.11 12.93 15.01
CA LYS A 115 6.42 13.42 15.44
C LYS A 115 7.47 12.32 15.45
N ARG A 116 7.12 11.15 16.00
CA ARG A 116 8.01 9.99 16.05
C ARG A 116 8.40 9.53 14.65
N LEU A 117 7.45 9.40 13.73
CA LEU A 117 7.71 9.06 12.33
C LEU A 117 8.68 10.04 11.66
N ILE A 118 8.48 11.35 11.82
CA ILE A 118 9.39 12.34 11.22
C ILE A 118 10.79 12.24 11.86
N ALA A 119 10.87 12.15 13.20
CA ALA A 119 12.13 12.12 13.92
C ALA A 119 12.93 10.81 13.74
N GLN A 120 12.27 9.70 13.41
CA GLN A 120 12.91 8.39 13.17
C GLN A 120 13.23 8.11 11.69
N SER A 121 12.80 8.95 10.75
CA SER A 121 13.16 8.77 9.33
C SER A 121 14.57 9.26 9.06
N ASP A 122 15.46 8.34 8.68
CA ASP A 122 16.80 8.68 8.21
C ASP A 122 16.72 9.56 6.95
N HIS A 123 15.74 9.34 6.07
CA HIS A 123 15.58 10.17 4.86
C HIS A 123 15.26 11.64 5.16
N PHE A 124 14.35 11.92 6.11
CA PHE A 124 14.06 13.31 6.49
C PHE A 124 15.21 13.97 7.24
N ASN A 125 15.86 13.24 8.16
CA ASN A 125 17.01 13.73 8.91
C ASN A 125 18.25 13.98 8.03
N ALA A 126 18.44 13.22 6.95
CA ALA A 126 19.55 13.39 6.01
C ALA A 126 19.40 14.60 5.06
N HIS A 127 18.18 15.12 4.87
CA HIS A 127 17.91 16.23 3.95
C HIS A 127 17.20 17.40 4.67
N PRO A 128 17.79 17.98 5.74
CA PRO A 128 17.11 18.94 6.60
C PRO A 128 16.74 20.26 5.91
N HIS A 129 17.40 20.60 4.80
CA HIS A 129 17.07 21.77 3.97
C HIS A 129 15.86 21.54 3.04
N HIS A 130 15.48 20.28 2.77
CA HIS A 130 14.31 19.92 1.96
C HIS A 130 13.09 19.52 2.80
N TYR A 131 13.28 19.30 4.10
CA TYR A 131 12.23 18.85 5.04
C TYR A 131 12.19 19.71 6.32
N ASP A 132 12.64 20.96 6.23
CA ASP A 132 12.77 21.91 7.34
C ASP A 132 11.46 22.07 8.13
N TYR A 133 10.33 22.17 7.43
CA TYR A 133 9.01 22.35 8.01
C TYR A 133 8.49 21.06 8.66
N LEU A 134 8.78 19.87 8.11
CA LEU A 134 8.51 18.60 8.80
C LEU A 134 9.33 18.48 10.09
N LEU A 135 10.64 18.74 10.02
CA LEU A 135 11.53 18.69 11.18
C LEU A 135 11.15 19.75 12.23
N ALA A 136 10.65 20.92 11.81
CA ALA A 136 10.10 21.91 12.72
C ALA A 136 8.82 21.43 13.42
N ILE A 137 7.91 20.75 12.71
CA ILE A 137 6.72 20.11 13.29
C ILE A 137 7.10 19.03 14.32
N ALA A 138 8.11 18.21 14.01
CA ALA A 138 8.63 17.19 14.91
C ALA A 138 9.14 17.81 16.23
N ASN A 139 10.04 18.78 16.12
CA ASN A 139 10.77 19.33 17.26
C ASN A 139 9.96 20.34 18.09
N TYR A 140 9.30 21.33 17.46
CA TYR A 140 8.78 22.50 18.18
C TYR A 140 7.29 22.44 18.57
N SER A 141 6.48 21.56 17.98
CA SER A 141 5.03 21.50 18.22
C SER A 141 4.65 20.81 19.55
N SER A 142 5.10 21.36 20.68
CA SER A 142 4.85 20.81 22.03
C SER A 142 3.43 21.11 22.52
N SER A 143 2.94 22.32 22.27
CA SER A 143 1.53 22.66 22.25
C SER A 143 0.92 22.35 20.88
N SER A 144 -0.41 22.26 20.81
CA SER A 144 -1.13 22.21 19.55
C SER A 144 -1.09 23.58 18.87
N ILE A 145 0.05 23.93 18.27
CA ILE A 145 0.13 24.97 17.26
C ILE A 145 -0.90 24.59 16.20
N LYS A 146 -1.95 25.40 16.07
CA LYS A 146 -2.76 25.41 14.85
C LYS A 146 -1.80 25.82 13.75
N LEU A 147 -1.24 24.83 13.05
CA LEU A 147 -0.46 25.05 11.84
C LEU A 147 -1.41 25.78 10.88
N SER A 148 -1.24 27.10 10.80
CA SER A 148 -1.91 27.94 9.81
C SER A 148 -1.79 27.22 8.48
N LYS A 149 -2.91 26.98 7.77
CA LYS A 149 -2.88 26.27 6.47
C LYS A 149 -1.85 26.96 5.59
N ARG A 150 -0.66 26.37 5.48
CA ARG A 150 0.46 26.94 4.73
C ARG A 150 0.18 26.67 3.27
N THR A 151 0.05 27.74 2.51
CA THR A 151 -0.29 27.73 1.08
C THR A 151 0.96 27.85 0.19
N ASP A 152 2.16 27.88 0.78
CA ASP A 152 3.41 27.82 0.04
C ASP A 152 3.65 26.40 -0.49
N ASN A 153 4.01 26.31 -1.78
CA ASN A 153 4.13 25.04 -2.50
C ASN A 153 5.15 24.09 -1.86
N GLU A 154 6.21 24.62 -1.23
CA GLU A 154 7.26 23.83 -0.59
C GLU A 154 6.72 23.09 0.65
N SER A 155 6.09 23.81 1.59
CA SER A 155 5.45 23.18 2.75
C SER A 155 4.33 22.22 2.36
N LEU A 156 3.58 22.53 1.29
CA LEU A 156 2.56 21.62 0.74
C LEU A 156 3.17 20.35 0.15
N MET A 157 4.30 20.44 -0.55
CA MET A 157 5.00 19.27 -1.09
C MET A 157 5.64 18.43 0.00
N GLN A 158 6.31 19.04 0.99
CA GLN A 158 6.79 18.35 2.18
C GLN A 158 5.66 17.57 2.88
N LEU A 159 4.47 18.17 3.02
CA LEU A 159 3.29 17.47 3.55
C LEU A 159 2.80 16.33 2.65
N ARG A 160 2.82 16.48 1.32
CA ARG A 160 2.49 15.39 0.37
C ARG A 160 3.46 14.21 0.50
N VAL A 161 4.76 14.46 0.60
CA VAL A 161 5.79 13.42 0.84
C VAL A 161 5.55 12.73 2.19
N PHE A 162 5.28 13.47 3.26
CA PHE A 162 4.96 12.88 4.56
C PHE A 162 3.62 12.10 4.56
N ASN A 163 2.65 12.52 3.73
CA ASN A 163 1.41 11.78 3.54
C ASN A 163 1.64 10.43 2.84
N TYR A 164 2.51 10.40 1.83
CA TYR A 164 2.94 9.15 1.18
C TYR A 164 3.72 8.24 2.14
N TYR A 165 4.62 8.78 2.96
CA TYR A 165 5.34 8.02 4.00
C TYR A 165 4.41 7.39 5.03
N LYS A 166 3.37 8.11 5.50
CA LYS A 166 2.32 7.54 6.37
C LYS A 166 1.56 6.40 5.68
N TYR A 167 1.24 6.53 4.39
CA TYR A 167 0.57 5.46 3.64
C TYR A 167 1.43 4.19 3.57
N LEU A 168 2.71 4.32 3.20
CA LEU A 168 3.64 3.19 3.18
C LEU A 168 3.77 2.55 4.58
N THR A 169 3.93 3.37 5.63
CA THR A 169 4.02 2.91 7.02
C THR A 169 2.76 2.14 7.45
N VAL A 170 1.56 2.61 7.09
CA VAL A 170 0.30 1.87 7.35
C VAL A 170 0.28 0.55 6.59
N ALA A 171 0.60 0.56 5.29
CA ALA A 171 0.59 -0.64 4.45
C ALA A 171 1.60 -1.71 4.95
N LYS A 172 2.74 -1.29 5.48
CA LYS A 172 3.75 -2.18 6.09
C LYS A 172 3.33 -2.66 7.49
N ALA A 173 2.75 -1.80 8.32
CA ALA A 173 2.24 -2.19 9.64
C ALA A 173 1.15 -3.27 9.52
N LEU A 174 0.25 -3.15 8.53
CA LEU A 174 -0.77 -4.15 8.22
C LEU A 174 -0.16 -5.46 7.71
N GLU A 175 0.84 -5.40 6.83
CA GLU A 175 1.58 -6.58 6.36
C GLU A 175 2.22 -7.35 7.53
N CYS A 176 2.98 -6.68 8.39
CA CYS A 176 3.62 -7.31 9.55
C CYS A 176 2.58 -7.84 10.56
N ALA A 177 1.43 -7.18 10.73
CA ALA A 177 0.34 -7.68 11.56
C ALA A 177 -0.30 -8.95 10.98
N HIS A 178 -0.43 -9.07 9.65
CA HIS A 178 -0.84 -10.32 9.01
C HIS A 178 0.22 -11.42 9.18
N THR A 179 1.51 -11.11 9.05
CA THR A 179 2.58 -12.08 9.30
C THR A 179 2.55 -12.58 10.76
N GLU A 180 2.35 -11.69 11.74
CA GLU A 180 2.17 -12.07 13.16
C GLU A 180 0.93 -12.96 13.35
N LEU A 181 -0.21 -12.60 12.74
CA LEU A 181 -1.47 -13.35 12.82
C LEU A 181 -1.32 -14.77 12.27
N PHE A 182 -0.91 -14.91 11.01
CA PHE A 182 -0.90 -16.19 10.31
C PHE A 182 0.23 -17.12 10.80
N SER A 183 1.35 -16.57 11.28
CA SER A 183 2.45 -17.36 11.87
C SER A 183 2.18 -17.79 13.32
N ALA A 184 1.17 -17.23 14.01
CA ALA A 184 0.95 -17.53 15.42
C ALA A 184 0.51 -18.98 15.65
N SER A 185 1.27 -19.73 16.46
CA SER A 185 0.90 -21.08 16.92
C SER A 185 -0.38 -21.03 17.74
N THR A 186 -1.50 -21.50 17.20
CA THR A 186 -2.82 -21.47 17.89
C THR A 186 -3.15 -22.75 18.65
N SER A 187 -2.33 -23.79 18.49
CA SER A 187 -2.56 -25.13 19.03
C SER A 187 -1.58 -25.55 20.12
N PRO A 188 -1.93 -26.52 20.98
CA PRO A 188 -0.94 -27.23 21.80
C PRO A 188 0.01 -28.11 20.98
N ASP A 189 -0.38 -28.53 19.76
CA ASP A 189 0.50 -29.23 18.81
C ASP A 189 1.55 -28.32 18.12
N GLY A 190 1.50 -27.00 18.36
CA GLY A 190 2.45 -26.02 17.81
C GLY A 190 2.10 -25.43 16.45
N SER A 191 1.15 -26.02 15.70
CA SER A 191 0.78 -25.54 14.35
C SER A 191 0.34 -24.08 14.31
N SER A 192 0.79 -23.40 13.26
CA SER A 192 0.44 -22.02 12.93
C SER A 192 -1.03 -21.87 12.56
N LEU A 193 -1.54 -20.65 12.62
CA LEU A 193 -2.88 -20.33 12.13
C LEU A 193 -3.00 -20.55 10.61
N HIS A 194 -1.95 -20.25 9.84
CA HIS A 194 -1.88 -20.53 8.40
C HIS A 194 -2.13 -21.99 8.05
N GLU A 195 -1.42 -22.94 8.67
CA GLU A 195 -1.52 -24.38 8.36
C GLU A 195 -2.94 -24.92 8.58
N LYS A 196 -3.61 -24.44 9.64
CA LYS A 196 -5.01 -24.79 9.94
C LYS A 196 -6.00 -24.17 8.96
N LEU A 197 -5.78 -22.91 8.55
CA LEU A 197 -6.70 -22.20 7.65
C LEU A 197 -6.58 -22.65 6.20
N GLN A 198 -5.38 -23.01 5.73
CA GLN A 198 -5.18 -23.53 4.36
C GLN A 198 -5.82 -24.92 4.18
N ARG A 199 -6.02 -25.69 5.25
CA ARG A 199 -6.67 -27.02 5.25
C ARG A 199 -7.90 -27.05 6.18
N PHE A 200 -8.66 -25.96 6.20
CA PHE A 200 -9.82 -25.81 7.11
C PHE A 200 -11.05 -26.62 6.67
N ASP A 201 -11.42 -26.52 5.40
CA ASP A 201 -12.56 -27.25 4.84
C ASP A 201 -12.08 -28.56 4.20
N HIS A 202 -12.68 -29.68 4.60
CA HIS A 202 -12.38 -30.99 4.02
C HIS A 202 -12.79 -31.07 2.53
N HIS A 203 -13.81 -30.31 2.12
CA HIS A 203 -14.22 -30.25 0.72
C HIS A 203 -13.14 -29.65 -0.18
N ASP A 204 -12.46 -28.59 0.30
CA ASP A 204 -11.34 -27.95 -0.40
C ASP A 204 -10.12 -28.88 -0.50
N ILE A 205 -9.88 -29.72 0.51
CA ILE A 205 -8.82 -30.76 0.48
C ILE A 205 -9.12 -31.80 -0.61
N VAL A 206 -10.33 -32.34 -0.65
CA VAL A 206 -10.73 -33.33 -1.67
C VAL A 206 -10.68 -32.74 -3.08
N PHE A 207 -11.02 -31.46 -3.25
CA PHE A 207 -10.84 -30.76 -4.54
C PHE A 207 -9.37 -30.53 -4.90
N GLN A 208 -8.48 -30.32 -3.94
CA GLN A 208 -7.04 -30.23 -4.18
C GLN A 208 -6.47 -31.57 -4.64
N GLU A 209 -6.80 -32.66 -3.96
CA GLU A 209 -6.37 -34.02 -4.32
C GLU A 209 -6.83 -34.38 -5.75
N PHE A 210 -8.10 -34.14 -6.06
CA PHE A 210 -8.64 -34.32 -7.42
C PHE A 210 -7.98 -33.41 -8.47
N LEU A 211 -7.58 -32.19 -8.10
CA LEU A 211 -6.87 -31.29 -9.01
C LEU A 211 -5.46 -31.82 -9.31
N ASP A 212 -4.71 -32.24 -8.30
CA ASP A 212 -3.35 -32.78 -8.48
C ASP A 212 -3.36 -34.06 -9.33
N ASP A 213 -4.26 -35.01 -9.03
CA ASP A 213 -4.46 -36.22 -9.85
C ASP A 213 -4.78 -35.88 -11.32
N LYS A 214 -5.61 -34.86 -11.54
CA LYS A 214 -5.99 -34.41 -12.89
C LYS A 214 -4.81 -33.74 -13.62
N LEU A 215 -3.99 -32.95 -12.94
CA LEU A 215 -2.80 -32.33 -13.54
C LEU A 215 -1.76 -33.40 -13.89
N GLU A 216 -1.51 -34.36 -13.01
CA GLU A 216 -0.63 -35.51 -13.26
C GLU A 216 -1.07 -36.36 -14.47
N ALA A 217 -2.38 -36.55 -14.65
CA ALA A 217 -2.93 -37.23 -15.83
C ALA A 217 -2.83 -36.41 -17.12
N MET A 218 -2.78 -35.07 -17.02
CA MET A 218 -2.79 -34.15 -18.16
C MET A 218 -1.40 -33.64 -18.59
N LYS A 219 -0.35 -33.78 -17.76
CA LYS A 219 1.00 -33.20 -17.99
C LYS A 219 1.73 -33.56 -19.29
N ASN A 220 1.25 -34.56 -20.03
CA ASN A 220 1.79 -34.98 -21.33
C ASN A 220 0.96 -34.47 -22.53
N ILE A 221 -0.05 -33.63 -22.32
CA ILE A 221 -0.88 -33.07 -23.38
C ILE A 221 -0.09 -31.94 -24.09
N PRO A 222 0.06 -32.00 -25.42
CA PRO A 222 0.82 -30.99 -26.18
C PRO A 222 0.10 -29.63 -26.19
N PHE A 223 0.86 -28.54 -26.38
CA PHE A 223 0.32 -27.17 -26.35
C PHE A 223 -0.76 -26.92 -27.40
N GLU A 224 -0.64 -27.58 -28.55
CA GLU A 224 -1.55 -27.53 -29.69
C GLU A 224 -2.96 -28.08 -29.38
N ALA A 225 -3.18 -28.67 -28.19
CA ALA A 225 -4.49 -29.01 -27.66
C ALA A 225 -5.14 -27.86 -26.84
N PHE A 226 -4.39 -26.80 -26.54
CA PHE A 226 -4.83 -25.61 -25.80
C PHE A 226 -4.92 -24.36 -26.69
N SER A 227 -4.23 -24.33 -27.84
CA SER A 227 -4.26 -23.24 -28.83
C SER A 227 -4.40 -23.80 -30.26
N GLU A 228 -5.24 -23.18 -31.09
CA GLU A 228 -5.58 -23.69 -32.43
C GLU A 228 -4.46 -23.45 -33.45
N GLY A 229 -3.51 -24.38 -33.55
CA GLY A 229 -2.50 -24.43 -34.62
C GLY A 229 -1.28 -23.53 -34.42
N ASP A 230 -1.26 -22.69 -33.39
CA ASP A 230 -0.07 -21.94 -32.98
C ASP A 230 0.95 -22.86 -32.28
N PRO A 231 2.23 -22.87 -32.68
CA PRO A 231 3.28 -23.59 -31.96
C PRO A 231 3.55 -22.93 -30.61
N TYR A 232 3.95 -23.71 -29.60
CA TYR A 232 4.23 -23.18 -28.26
C TYR A 232 5.31 -22.08 -28.29
N PRO A 233 5.01 -20.81 -27.98
CA PRO A 233 5.95 -19.71 -28.21
C PRO A 233 7.09 -19.64 -27.18
N LEU A 234 7.13 -20.56 -26.21
CA LEU A 234 8.15 -20.63 -25.16
C LEU A 234 9.04 -21.89 -25.29
N VAL A 235 9.04 -22.58 -26.45
CA VAL A 235 9.89 -23.79 -26.68
C VAL A 235 11.36 -23.54 -26.34
N ASP A 236 11.93 -22.42 -26.78
CA ASP A 236 13.35 -22.09 -26.56
C ASP A 236 13.63 -21.46 -25.17
N LYS A 237 12.60 -21.25 -24.34
CA LYS A 237 12.64 -20.52 -23.06
C LYS A 237 12.67 -21.44 -21.84
N GLN A 238 13.39 -22.56 -21.95
CA GLN A 238 13.34 -23.65 -20.95
C GLN A 238 13.94 -23.26 -19.59
N GLU A 239 14.95 -22.40 -19.54
CA GLU A 239 15.52 -21.94 -18.27
C GLU A 239 14.54 -21.01 -17.53
N GLU A 240 13.88 -20.11 -18.26
CA GLU A 240 12.88 -19.21 -17.71
C GLU A 240 11.59 -19.96 -17.29
N ILE A 241 11.18 -21.00 -18.03
CA ILE A 241 10.11 -21.92 -17.61
C ILE A 241 10.47 -22.63 -16.30
N GLN A 242 11.72 -23.10 -16.13
CA GLN A 242 12.15 -23.67 -14.85
C GLN A 242 12.16 -22.64 -13.72
N MET A 243 12.53 -21.38 -13.99
CA MET A 243 12.41 -20.30 -12.99
C MET A 243 10.95 -20.03 -12.61
N LEU A 244 10.03 -20.01 -13.58
CA LEU A 244 8.59 -19.89 -13.33
C LEU A 244 8.05 -21.07 -12.50
N SER A 245 8.48 -22.31 -12.78
CA SER A 245 8.08 -23.50 -12.02
C SER A 245 8.55 -23.43 -10.56
N ARG A 246 9.79 -23.00 -10.31
CA ARG A 246 10.30 -22.73 -8.94
C ARG A 246 9.53 -21.61 -8.25
N LEU A 247 9.19 -20.54 -8.98
CA LEU A 247 8.36 -19.44 -8.47
C LEU A 247 6.97 -19.95 -8.05
N LEU A 248 6.31 -20.75 -8.88
CA LEU A 248 5.01 -21.36 -8.56
C LEU A 248 5.09 -22.25 -7.31
N ALA A 249 6.05 -23.16 -7.25
CA ALA A 249 6.24 -24.04 -6.09
C ALA A 249 6.44 -23.28 -4.77
N SER A 250 7.11 -22.11 -4.83
CA SER A 250 7.34 -21.24 -3.66
C SER A 250 6.05 -20.70 -3.00
N VAL A 251 4.88 -20.82 -3.65
CA VAL A 251 3.58 -20.39 -3.09
C VAL A 251 3.20 -21.16 -1.82
N LYS A 252 3.68 -22.40 -1.67
CA LYS A 252 3.46 -23.23 -0.47
C LYS A 252 4.23 -22.71 0.75
N GLU A 253 5.39 -22.10 0.52
CA GLU A 253 6.24 -21.51 1.57
C GLU A 253 5.68 -20.22 2.16
N LYS A 254 4.75 -19.56 1.45
CA LYS A 254 4.24 -18.24 1.83
C LYS A 254 3.12 -18.39 2.86
N VAL A 255 3.14 -17.57 3.91
CA VAL A 255 2.30 -17.75 5.11
C VAL A 255 1.03 -16.89 5.04
N THR A 256 1.11 -15.69 4.47
CA THR A 256 -0.06 -14.79 4.35
C THR A 256 -0.76 -14.91 2.99
N PRO A 257 -2.07 -14.60 2.92
CA PRO A 257 -2.80 -14.51 1.65
C PRO A 257 -2.17 -13.53 0.65
N ARG A 258 -1.60 -12.42 1.14
CA ARG A 258 -0.96 -11.39 0.30
C ARG A 258 0.32 -11.90 -0.36
N GLU A 259 1.18 -12.61 0.37
CA GLU A 259 2.39 -13.19 -0.20
C GLU A 259 2.07 -14.27 -1.24
N LYS A 260 1.07 -15.13 -1.00
CA LYS A 260 0.62 -16.11 -1.99
C LYS A 260 0.08 -15.42 -3.25
N LEU A 261 -0.73 -14.36 -3.11
CA LEU A 261 -1.20 -13.56 -4.24
C LEU A 261 -0.03 -12.88 -4.99
N ASN A 262 0.95 -12.34 -4.28
CA ASN A 262 2.14 -11.73 -4.90
C ASN A 262 2.91 -12.73 -5.78
N VAL A 263 3.01 -14.00 -5.38
CA VAL A 263 3.61 -15.07 -6.21
C VAL A 263 2.80 -15.28 -7.50
N VAL A 264 1.47 -15.36 -7.42
CA VAL A 264 0.60 -15.52 -8.60
C VAL A 264 0.70 -14.32 -9.54
N VAL A 265 0.71 -13.10 -9.00
CA VAL A 265 0.86 -11.87 -9.80
C VAL A 265 2.25 -11.81 -10.45
N HIS A 266 3.32 -12.18 -9.74
CA HIS A 266 4.66 -12.17 -10.32
C HIS A 266 4.83 -13.24 -11.40
N LEU A 267 4.22 -14.42 -11.23
CA LEU A 267 4.15 -15.47 -12.26
C LEU A 267 3.49 -14.93 -13.54
N GLN A 268 2.33 -14.28 -13.41
CA GLN A 268 1.60 -13.70 -14.54
C GLN A 268 2.41 -12.58 -15.23
N GLN A 269 3.03 -11.67 -14.46
CA GLN A 269 3.89 -10.61 -15.00
C GLN A 269 5.09 -11.18 -15.78
N ARG A 270 5.74 -12.22 -15.24
CA ARG A 270 6.88 -12.88 -15.90
C ARG A 270 6.45 -13.62 -17.16
N LEU A 271 5.31 -14.32 -17.16
CA LEU A 271 4.73 -14.92 -18.37
C LEU A 271 4.45 -13.87 -19.45
N ILE A 272 3.78 -12.76 -19.11
CA ILE A 272 3.53 -11.66 -20.07
C ILE A 272 4.85 -11.10 -20.64
N THR A 273 5.89 -10.98 -19.80
CA THR A 273 7.22 -10.52 -20.24
C THR A 273 7.82 -11.47 -21.28
N LEU A 274 7.91 -12.77 -20.99
CA LEU A 274 8.45 -13.78 -21.92
C LEU A 274 7.65 -13.85 -23.23
N LEU A 275 6.32 -13.69 -23.17
CA LEU A 275 5.48 -13.65 -24.38
C LEU A 275 5.75 -12.40 -25.24
N SER A 276 5.98 -11.24 -24.63
CA SER A 276 6.40 -10.04 -25.38
C SER A 276 7.80 -10.18 -25.98
N GLU A 277 8.72 -10.90 -25.34
CA GLU A 277 10.05 -11.20 -25.91
C GLU A 277 9.97 -12.11 -27.14
N CYS A 278 9.14 -13.16 -27.09
CA CYS A 278 9.01 -14.12 -28.20
C CYS A 278 8.19 -13.58 -29.39
N SER A 279 7.30 -12.60 -29.17
CA SER A 279 6.49 -12.01 -30.23
C SER A 279 7.17 -10.80 -30.86
N ALA A 280 7.88 -11.04 -31.98
CA ALA A 280 8.73 -10.07 -32.67
C ALA A 280 8.08 -8.67 -32.84
N GLY A 281 8.56 -7.70 -32.05
CA GLY A 281 8.16 -6.30 -32.12
C GLY A 281 6.93 -5.90 -31.28
N LYS A 282 6.32 -6.83 -30.53
CA LYS A 282 5.25 -6.52 -29.57
C LYS A 282 5.81 -6.00 -28.23
N THR A 283 5.05 -5.14 -27.57
CA THR A 283 5.29 -4.75 -26.17
C THR A 283 4.46 -5.63 -25.22
N SER A 284 4.70 -5.53 -23.91
CA SER A 284 3.86 -6.18 -22.89
C SER A 284 2.39 -5.74 -22.91
N LYS A 285 2.06 -4.62 -23.58
CA LYS A 285 0.68 -4.14 -23.76
C LYS A 285 -0.07 -4.83 -24.91
N ASP A 286 0.64 -5.55 -25.77
CA ASP A 286 0.11 -6.17 -27.00
C ASP A 286 -0.14 -7.70 -26.84
N VAL A 287 0.02 -8.23 -25.63
CA VAL A 287 -0.27 -9.62 -25.25
C VAL A 287 -1.73 -9.71 -24.80
N SER A 288 -2.63 -10.20 -25.68
CA SER A 288 -4.04 -10.37 -25.33
C SER A 288 -4.27 -11.58 -24.40
N ALA A 289 -5.44 -11.60 -23.75
CA ALA A 289 -5.85 -12.72 -22.90
C ALA A 289 -5.90 -14.06 -23.68
N ASP A 290 -6.22 -14.01 -24.97
CA ASP A 290 -6.32 -15.17 -25.86
C ASP A 290 -4.96 -15.84 -26.09
N HIS A 291 -3.86 -15.08 -26.04
CA HIS A 291 -2.50 -15.61 -26.08
C HIS A 291 -2.05 -16.08 -24.68
N LEU A 292 -2.35 -15.31 -23.64
CA LEU A 292 -1.87 -15.57 -22.27
C LEU A 292 -2.56 -16.79 -21.62
N LEU A 293 -3.86 -16.97 -21.84
CA LEU A 293 -4.67 -17.97 -21.12
C LEU A 293 -4.32 -19.43 -21.50
N PRO A 294 -4.22 -19.83 -22.79
CA PRO A 294 -3.74 -21.16 -23.17
C PRO A 294 -2.38 -21.50 -22.56
N ILE A 295 -1.48 -20.52 -22.54
CA ILE A 295 -0.10 -20.68 -22.08
C ILE A 295 -0.04 -20.80 -20.56
N LEU A 296 -0.85 -20.03 -19.82
CA LEU A 296 -1.01 -20.19 -18.38
C LEU A 296 -1.64 -21.56 -18.04
N ILE A 297 -2.64 -22.01 -18.78
CA ILE A 297 -3.28 -23.32 -18.58
C ILE A 297 -2.27 -24.45 -18.83
N HIS A 298 -1.58 -24.45 -19.97
CA HIS A 298 -0.54 -25.43 -20.30
C HIS A 298 0.59 -25.44 -19.27
N PHE A 299 1.08 -24.26 -18.85
CA PHE A 299 2.09 -24.14 -17.80
C PHE A 299 1.62 -24.73 -16.46
N LEU A 300 0.37 -24.48 -16.05
CA LEU A 300 -0.19 -25.06 -14.84
C LEU A 300 -0.44 -26.58 -14.96
N VAL A 301 -0.78 -27.08 -16.15
CA VAL A 301 -0.88 -28.53 -16.43
C VAL A 301 0.48 -29.22 -16.31
N CYS A 302 1.56 -28.61 -16.81
CA CYS A 302 2.90 -29.19 -16.78
C CYS A 302 3.65 -28.99 -15.44
N HIS A 303 3.31 -27.98 -14.65
CA HIS A 303 4.09 -27.58 -13.46
C HIS A 303 3.27 -27.30 -12.18
N GLY A 304 1.94 -27.34 -12.23
CA GLY A 304 1.07 -26.98 -11.11
C GLY A 304 0.74 -28.09 -10.12
N SER A 305 1.01 -29.34 -10.48
CA SER A 305 0.86 -30.52 -9.62
C SER A 305 1.62 -30.35 -8.30
N GLY A 306 0.97 -30.67 -7.17
CA GLY A 306 1.57 -30.62 -5.84
C GLY A 306 1.84 -29.22 -5.31
N CYS A 307 1.41 -28.15 -6.00
CA CYS A 307 1.60 -26.75 -5.60
C CYS A 307 0.49 -26.21 -4.67
N ASP A 308 -0.41 -27.07 -4.16
CA ASP A 308 -1.56 -26.70 -3.32
C ASP A 308 -2.42 -25.57 -3.95
N LEU A 309 -2.63 -25.60 -5.27
CA LEU A 309 -3.23 -24.50 -6.04
C LEU A 309 -4.67 -24.16 -5.61
N TYR A 310 -5.55 -25.16 -5.47
CA TYR A 310 -6.94 -24.97 -5.07
C TYR A 310 -7.02 -24.40 -3.65
N LEU A 311 -6.29 -25.00 -2.72
CA LEU A 311 -6.19 -24.51 -1.33
C LEU A 311 -5.63 -23.09 -1.27
N THR A 312 -4.64 -22.77 -2.12
CA THR A 312 -4.05 -21.44 -2.23
C THR A 312 -5.08 -20.42 -2.70
N PHE A 313 -5.83 -20.69 -3.77
CA PHE A 313 -6.85 -19.77 -4.26
C PHE A 313 -8.03 -19.62 -3.29
N MET A 314 -8.45 -20.68 -2.61
CA MET A 314 -9.49 -20.61 -1.56
C MET A 314 -9.01 -19.83 -0.33
N PHE A 315 -7.78 -20.05 0.13
CA PHE A 315 -7.18 -19.28 1.24
C PHE A 315 -7.04 -17.78 0.90
N ILE A 316 -6.63 -17.44 -0.34
CA ILE A 316 -6.63 -16.05 -0.81
C ILE A 316 -8.05 -15.48 -0.84
N LYS A 317 -8.99 -16.17 -1.49
CA LYS A 317 -10.40 -15.75 -1.64
C LYS A 317 -11.10 -15.50 -0.30
N ASN A 318 -10.79 -16.29 0.72
CA ASN A 318 -11.50 -16.25 2.00
C ASN A 318 -10.84 -15.35 3.06
N PHE A 319 -9.53 -15.11 2.98
CA PHE A 319 -8.77 -14.44 4.04
C PHE A 319 -7.91 -13.24 3.59
N LEU A 320 -7.92 -12.83 2.31
CA LEU A 320 -7.16 -11.65 1.86
C LEU A 320 -7.78 -10.32 2.36
N ASN A 321 -7.08 -9.63 3.26
CA ASN A 321 -7.36 -8.23 3.58
C ASN A 321 -6.92 -7.33 2.42
N LEU A 322 -7.89 -6.72 1.72
CA LEU A 322 -7.66 -5.58 0.83
C LEU A 322 -8.16 -4.32 1.51
N LEU A 323 -7.28 -3.32 1.64
CA LEU A 323 -7.61 -2.05 2.27
C LEU A 323 -8.53 -1.24 1.36
N ASP A 324 -9.83 -1.23 1.67
CA ASP A 324 -10.83 -0.37 1.01
C ASP A 324 -10.47 1.12 1.19
N PRO A 325 -10.18 1.86 0.10
CA PRO A 325 -9.82 3.27 0.20
C PRO A 325 -11.02 4.20 0.48
N THR A 326 -12.25 3.67 0.54
CA THR A 326 -13.50 4.46 0.64
C THR A 326 -14.23 4.35 1.99
N GLY A 327 -14.16 3.21 2.67
CA GLY A 327 -15.08 2.84 3.75
C GLY A 327 -14.51 2.73 5.18
N ILE A 328 -13.51 3.52 5.54
CA ILE A 328 -12.71 3.30 6.77
C ILE A 328 -13.35 3.96 8.01
N ASP A 329 -13.41 3.25 9.16
CA ASP A 329 -13.72 3.85 10.48
C ASP A 329 -12.44 3.98 11.34
N PRO A 330 -11.67 5.09 11.21
CA PRO A 330 -10.49 5.36 12.02
C PRO A 330 -10.82 5.78 13.47
N GLN A 331 -12.08 5.65 13.91
CA GLN A 331 -12.51 5.89 15.29
C GLN A 331 -13.00 4.61 15.98
N HIS A 332 -12.99 3.45 15.32
CA HIS A 332 -13.42 2.19 15.93
C HIS A 332 -12.43 1.69 16.99
N PHE A 333 -11.14 1.67 16.65
CA PHE A 333 -10.05 1.40 17.57
C PHE A 333 -9.04 2.55 17.61
N THR A 334 -8.53 2.83 18.81
CA THR A 334 -7.54 3.88 19.07
C THR A 334 -6.42 3.34 19.97
N THR A 335 -5.38 4.14 20.17
CA THR A 335 -4.30 3.84 21.13
C THR A 335 -4.76 3.66 22.59
N HIS A 336 -6.00 4.03 22.92
CA HIS A 336 -6.60 3.92 24.26
C HIS A 336 -7.64 2.79 24.39
N SER A 337 -7.90 2.04 23.32
CA SER A 337 -8.81 0.88 23.37
C SER A 337 -8.23 -0.23 24.25
N SER A 338 -9.08 -0.96 24.98
CA SER A 338 -8.65 -2.19 25.66
C SER A 338 -8.68 -3.38 24.70
N PHE A 339 -7.55 -4.09 24.62
CA PHE A 339 -7.35 -5.28 23.79
C PHE A 339 -7.45 -6.59 24.57
N SER A 340 -7.53 -6.55 25.91
CA SER A 340 -7.53 -7.76 26.75
C SER A 340 -8.76 -8.65 26.55
N ASN A 341 -9.90 -8.02 26.28
CA ASN A 341 -11.20 -8.67 26.09
C ASN A 341 -11.67 -8.39 24.65
N TYR A 342 -10.80 -8.65 23.67
CA TYR A 342 -11.13 -8.48 22.26
C TYR A 342 -12.14 -9.54 21.81
N ALA A 343 -13.17 -9.11 21.08
CA ALA A 343 -14.26 -9.96 20.60
C ALA A 343 -14.91 -9.24 19.40
N PRO A 344 -14.73 -9.72 18.15
CA PRO A 344 -15.25 -9.02 16.97
C PRO A 344 -16.78 -9.07 16.87
N GLU A 345 -17.37 -10.27 17.04
CA GLU A 345 -18.80 -10.55 16.78
C GLU A 345 -19.75 -9.60 17.51
N THR A 346 -19.46 -9.32 18.79
CA THR A 346 -20.31 -8.50 19.67
C THR A 346 -20.32 -7.01 19.30
N ARG A 347 -19.42 -6.55 18.42
CA ARG A 347 -19.22 -5.13 18.08
C ARG A 347 -19.90 -4.74 16.77
N SER A 348 -20.23 -5.72 15.92
CA SER A 348 -20.91 -5.58 14.62
C SER A 348 -22.15 -4.65 14.63
N VAL A 349 -22.88 -4.61 15.74
CA VAL A 349 -24.11 -3.81 15.92
C VAL A 349 -23.82 -2.30 15.99
N ILE A 350 -22.60 -1.88 16.39
CA ILE A 350 -22.26 -0.48 16.68
C ILE A 350 -21.90 0.32 15.41
N HIS A 351 -21.38 -0.33 14.36
CA HIS A 351 -20.87 0.37 13.17
C HIS A 351 -21.93 1.19 12.39
N LYS A 352 -23.21 0.80 12.45
CA LYS A 352 -24.31 1.37 11.63
C LYS A 352 -24.67 2.85 11.90
N LYS A 353 -23.90 3.57 12.72
CA LYS A 353 -24.12 4.99 13.05
C LYS A 353 -22.86 5.88 12.95
N ARG A 354 -21.74 5.37 12.44
CA ARG A 354 -20.48 6.13 12.35
C ARG A 354 -20.20 6.57 10.92
N ALA A 355 -19.68 7.79 10.77
CA ALA A 355 -19.26 8.32 9.48
C ALA A 355 -17.93 7.65 9.07
N ARG A 356 -18.00 6.72 8.11
CA ARG A 356 -16.83 6.20 7.40
C ARG A 356 -16.17 7.34 6.61
N LYS A 357 -14.85 7.23 6.41
CA LYS A 357 -14.02 8.17 5.66
C LYS A 357 -13.18 7.44 4.62
N SER A 358 -12.81 8.14 3.57
CA SER A 358 -11.80 7.66 2.65
C SER A 358 -10.42 7.59 3.32
N LEU A 359 -9.57 6.70 2.81
CA LEU A 359 -8.14 6.64 3.13
C LEU A 359 -7.45 7.98 2.82
N PHE A 360 -7.88 8.64 1.75
CA PHE A 360 -7.38 9.93 1.30
C PHE A 360 -7.66 11.04 2.32
N GLU A 361 -8.89 11.20 2.80
CA GLU A 361 -9.22 12.11 3.92
C GLU A 361 -8.38 11.79 5.17
N CYS A 362 -8.25 10.50 5.52
CA CYS A 362 -7.49 10.09 6.70
C CYS A 362 -6.01 10.51 6.59
N LEU A 363 -5.41 10.34 5.40
CA LEU A 363 -4.04 10.76 5.13
C LEU A 363 -3.88 12.28 5.01
N ASN A 364 -4.95 13.03 4.70
CA ASN A 364 -4.97 14.44 4.26
C ASN A 364 -4.46 14.60 2.80
N LEU A 365 -4.94 13.72 1.91
CA LEU A 365 -4.69 13.69 0.47
C LEU A 365 -5.99 13.97 -0.30
N ASN A 366 -6.70 15.05 0.03
CA ASN A 366 -7.98 15.37 -0.63
C ASN A 366 -7.76 15.58 -2.13
N LEU A 367 -8.62 14.99 -2.95
CA LEU A 367 -8.56 15.11 -4.40
C LEU A 367 -8.94 16.54 -4.87
N ASP A 368 -9.80 17.23 -4.13
CA ASP A 368 -10.26 18.58 -4.47
C ASP A 368 -9.15 19.65 -4.34
N ASP A 369 -8.07 19.36 -3.59
CA ASP A 369 -6.90 20.23 -3.44
C ASP A 369 -5.92 20.13 -4.65
N THR A 370 -6.36 19.62 -5.82
CA THR A 370 -5.52 19.44 -7.04
C THR A 370 -5.83 20.38 -8.22
N GLU A 371 -6.61 21.46 -8.04
CA GLU A 371 -6.90 22.46 -9.10
C GLU A 371 -5.67 23.22 -9.64
N HIS A 372 -4.46 22.93 -9.15
CA HIS A 372 -3.20 23.44 -9.67
C HIS A 372 -2.34 22.29 -10.21
N PRO A 373 -2.49 21.91 -11.50
CA PRO A 373 -1.57 20.98 -12.15
C PRO A 373 -0.18 21.61 -12.21
N VAL A 374 0.75 21.05 -11.44
CA VAL A 374 2.17 21.40 -11.51
C VAL A 374 2.68 20.90 -12.86
N LYS A 375 2.95 21.83 -13.79
CA LYS A 375 3.22 21.50 -15.20
C LYS A 375 4.55 20.77 -15.45
N ASP A 376 5.45 20.80 -14.47
CA ASP A 376 6.82 20.29 -14.56
C ASP A 376 7.06 19.15 -13.54
N PHE A 377 6.08 18.27 -13.33
CA PHE A 377 6.18 17.16 -12.37
C PHE A 377 6.07 15.78 -13.04
N ASP A 378 7.16 15.34 -13.64
CA ASP A 378 7.30 14.01 -14.26
C ASP A 378 7.15 12.88 -13.24
N PHE A 379 5.96 12.30 -13.15
CA PHE A 379 5.66 11.21 -12.21
C PHE A 379 5.96 9.85 -12.84
N PHE A 380 7.20 9.37 -12.68
CA PHE A 380 7.64 7.99 -12.94
C PHE A 380 7.22 7.38 -14.29
N ASP A 381 7.68 7.97 -15.40
CA ASP A 381 7.43 7.43 -16.74
C ASP A 381 8.36 6.24 -17.09
N SER A 382 8.32 5.17 -16.27
CA SER A 382 8.46 3.76 -16.70
C SER A 382 8.36 2.76 -15.54
N ASP A 383 7.72 1.60 -15.79
CA ASP A 383 7.68 0.46 -14.85
C ASP A 383 9.06 -0.17 -14.55
N LYS A 384 10.13 0.24 -15.27
CA LYS A 384 11.45 -0.38 -15.25
C LYS A 384 12.14 -0.33 -13.87
N GLU A 385 11.92 0.73 -13.09
CA GLU A 385 12.60 0.89 -11.80
C GLU A 385 12.12 -0.07 -10.70
N THR A 386 11.04 -0.82 -10.93
CA THR A 386 10.57 -1.86 -10.01
C THR A 386 11.36 -3.18 -10.08
N CYS A 387 12.23 -3.35 -11.09
CA CYS A 387 13.00 -4.58 -11.32
C CYS A 387 14.52 -4.36 -11.19
N SER A 388 14.98 -3.96 -10.01
CA SER A 388 16.42 -3.96 -9.67
C SER A 388 16.91 -5.35 -9.25
N THR A 389 17.33 -6.17 -10.23
CA THR A 389 18.13 -7.36 -9.94
C THR A 389 19.55 -6.99 -9.50
N PRO A 390 20.17 -7.72 -8.55
CA PRO A 390 21.56 -7.48 -8.18
C PRO A 390 22.49 -7.91 -9.32
N SER A 391 23.11 -6.94 -10.00
CA SER A 391 24.10 -7.20 -11.04
C SER A 391 25.37 -7.81 -10.42
N SER A 392 25.50 -9.13 -10.51
CA SER A 392 26.71 -9.85 -10.11
C SER A 392 27.84 -9.58 -11.10
N ARG A 393 28.73 -8.64 -10.76
CA ARG A 393 30.05 -8.57 -11.41
C ARG A 393 30.86 -9.80 -11.02
N VAL A 394 31.22 -10.59 -12.02
CA VAL A 394 32.22 -11.66 -12.01
C VAL A 394 33.34 -11.17 -12.94
N PRO A 395 34.63 -11.33 -12.58
CA PRO A 395 35.70 -10.40 -12.99
C PRO A 395 36.14 -10.49 -14.46
#